data_AF-A0A7V2NKE8-F1
#
_entry.id   AF-A0A7V2NKE8-F1
#
_cell.length_a   1.000
_cell.length_b   1.000
_cell.length_c   1.000
_cell.angle_alpha   90.00
_cell.angle_beta   90.00
_cell.angle_gamma   90.00
#
_symmetry.space_group_name_H-M   'P 1'
#
loop_
_entity.id
_entity.type
_entity.pdbx_description
1 polymer ?
#
loop_
_entity_poly.entity_id
_entity_poly.type
_entity_poly.pdbx_seq_one_letter_code
_entity_poly.pdbx_strand_id
1 'polypeptide(L)'
;MVYAASCANEAMNTGERGAMIRQYSRYLVSSLILFSTVLMCNSVSGTLYVYKAPNGSRIVSDHALGNKSLKLMRATQSPKVAGQLLAKKAPKQKYSFRRNHKAYDTLIKQASIVYSVDPALVKAIMRVESAFNPRATSHKGAAGLMQLMPATAEEYGVEDIYNPEENVYIAVR
;
A
#
# COMPACT_ATOMS: atom_id res chain seq x y z
N MET A 1 -43.34 48.17 18.61
CA MET A 1 -43.10 46.75 18.98
C MET A 1 -42.47 46.61 20.37
N VAL A 2 -42.99 47.31 21.39
CA VAL A 2 -42.43 47.27 22.77
C VAL A 2 -43.34 46.47 23.72
N TYR A 3 -44.46 45.91 23.24
CA TYR A 3 -45.48 45.31 24.11
C TYR A 3 -45.47 43.77 24.22
N ALA A 4 -44.60 43.06 23.48
CA ALA A 4 -44.57 41.59 23.52
C ALA A 4 -43.50 40.99 24.46
N ALA A 5 -42.53 41.78 24.90
CA ALA A 5 -41.45 41.30 25.78
C ALA A 5 -41.81 41.30 27.27
N SER A 6 -42.91 41.96 27.66
CA SER A 6 -43.33 42.04 29.08
C SER A 6 -44.20 40.86 29.52
N CYS A 7 -44.91 40.17 28.62
CA CYS A 7 -45.85 39.11 28.99
C CYS A 7 -45.22 37.71 29.16
N ALA A 8 -43.96 37.53 28.80
CA ALA A 8 -43.29 36.22 28.92
C ALA A 8 -42.52 36.05 30.24
N ASN A 9 -42.42 37.09 31.08
CA ASN A 9 -41.58 37.06 32.28
C ASN A 9 -42.33 36.73 33.58
N GLU A 10 -43.64 36.44 33.47
CA GLU A 10 -44.56 36.35 34.61
C GLU A 10 -45.16 34.95 34.84
N ALA A 11 -44.56 33.90 34.28
CA ALA A 11 -45.03 32.53 34.47
C ALA A 11 -43.88 31.52 34.65
N MET A 12 -42.93 31.79 35.56
CA MET A 12 -41.98 30.74 35.95
C MET A 12 -41.69 30.82 37.45
N ASN A 13 -42.27 29.87 38.19
CA ASN A 13 -42.19 29.76 39.64
C ASN A 13 -40.71 29.58 40.07
N THR A 14 -40.33 30.14 41.23
CA THR A 14 -38.94 30.19 41.71
C THR A 14 -38.30 28.79 41.82
N GLY A 15 -39.10 27.75 42.07
CA GLY A 15 -38.68 26.34 42.03
C GLY A 15 -38.32 25.81 40.64
N GLU A 16 -39.05 26.22 39.59
CA GLU A 16 -38.77 25.81 38.20
C GLU A 16 -37.53 26.50 37.65
N ARG A 17 -37.29 27.76 38.04
CA ARG A 17 -36.02 28.47 37.75
C ARG A 17 -34.83 27.73 38.37
N GLY A 18 -34.96 27.25 39.61
CA GLY A 18 -33.92 26.46 40.28
C GLY A 18 -33.65 25.11 39.61
N ALA A 19 -34.68 24.44 39.11
CA ALA A 19 -34.56 23.19 38.36
C ALA A 19 -33.88 23.40 36.99
N MET A 20 -34.25 24.47 36.28
CA MET A 20 -33.69 24.82 34.98
C MET A 20 -32.20 25.20 35.06
N ILE A 21 -31.79 25.94 36.09
CA ILE A 21 -30.38 26.28 36.34
C ILE A 21 -29.54 25.04 36.65
N ARG A 22 -30.05 24.10 37.47
CA ARG A 22 -29.36 22.82 37.76
C ARG A 22 -29.22 21.96 36.50
N GLN A 23 -30.24 21.95 35.64
CA GLN A 23 -30.22 21.22 34.38
C GLN A 23 -29.22 21.81 33.39
N TYR A 24 -29.20 23.14 33.22
CA TYR A 24 -28.19 23.83 32.40
C TYR A 24 -26.77 23.61 32.92
N SER A 25 -26.55 23.69 34.24
CA SER A 25 -25.25 23.41 34.86
C SER A 25 -24.77 21.98 34.57
N ARG A 26 -25.67 20.99 34.63
CA ARG A 26 -25.33 19.59 34.29
C ARG A 26 -24.95 19.44 32.82
N TYR A 27 -25.65 20.11 31.90
CA TYR A 27 -25.30 20.11 30.48
C TYR A 27 -23.98 20.82 30.19
N LEU A 28 -23.70 21.93 30.89
CA LEU A 28 -22.45 22.67 30.78
C LEU A 28 -21.26 21.82 31.24
N VAL A 29 -21.39 21.17 32.40
CA VAL A 29 -20.35 20.28 32.94
C VAL A 29 -20.17 19.06 32.04
N SER A 30 -21.24 18.43 31.54
CA SER A 30 -21.11 17.30 30.61
C SER A 30 -20.50 17.70 29.27
N SER A 31 -20.81 18.90 28.76
CA SER A 31 -20.23 19.46 27.54
C SER A 31 -18.73 19.73 27.72
N LEU A 32 -18.32 20.30 28.85
CA LEU A 32 -16.91 20.53 29.20
C LEU A 32 -16.13 19.22 29.34
N ILE A 33 -16.73 18.19 29.94
CA ILE A 33 -16.10 16.86 30.06
C ILE A 33 -15.95 16.23 28.68
N LEU A 34 -17.00 16.23 27.84
CA LEU A 34 -16.92 15.69 26.48
C LEU A 34 -15.87 16.43 25.64
N PHE A 35 -15.84 17.77 25.72
CA PHE A 35 -14.84 18.58 25.02
C PHE A 35 -13.40 18.31 25.51
N SER A 36 -13.21 18.15 26.83
CA SER A 36 -11.92 17.78 27.41
C SER A 36 -11.45 16.39 26.97
N THR A 37 -12.36 15.42 26.85
CA THR A 37 -12.00 14.06 26.40
C THR A 37 -11.62 14.01 24.92
N VAL A 38 -12.21 14.85 24.07
CA VAL A 38 -11.87 14.94 22.63
C VAL A 38 -10.47 15.52 22.41
N LEU A 39 -9.95 16.32 23.34
CA LEU A 39 -8.59 16.88 23.26
C LEU A 39 -7.48 15.87 23.59
N MET A 40 -7.80 14.70 24.13
CA MET A 40 -6.82 13.63 24.39
C MET A 40 -6.66 12.70 23.17
N CYS A 41 -6.31 13.28 22.02
CA CYS A 41 -5.90 12.48 20.86
C CYS A 41 -4.47 11.97 21.09
N ASN A 42 -4.33 10.69 21.44
CA ASN A 42 -3.03 10.05 21.57
C ASN A 42 -2.37 9.93 20.19
N SER A 43 -1.30 10.69 19.95
CA SER A 43 -0.43 10.49 18.78
C SER A 43 0.21 9.11 18.84
N VAL A 44 -0.24 8.17 18.00
CA VAL A 44 0.44 6.88 17.83
C VAL A 44 1.68 7.11 16.95
N SER A 45 2.86 6.80 17.48
CA SER A 45 4.13 6.89 16.74
C SER A 45 4.66 5.49 16.46
N GLY A 46 4.71 5.11 15.18
CA GLY A 46 5.28 3.83 14.74
C GLY A 46 6.80 3.92 14.55
N THR A 47 7.54 2.94 15.07
CA THR A 47 9.00 2.88 14.88
C THR A 47 9.33 2.03 13.65
N LEU A 48 10.03 2.62 12.68
CA LEU A 48 10.54 1.92 11.50
C LEU A 48 11.95 1.42 11.74
N TYR A 49 12.17 0.13 11.49
CA TYR A 49 13.46 -0.55 11.60
C TYR A 49 14.07 -0.73 10.20
N VAL A 50 15.27 -0.21 10.00
CA VAL A 50 16.03 -0.34 8.75
C VAL A 50 17.14 -1.36 8.96
N TYR A 51 17.16 -2.40 8.14
CA TYR A 51 18.14 -3.49 8.16
C TYR A 51 19.02 -3.49 6.91
N LYS A 52 20.18 -4.13 7.01
CA LYS A 52 21.06 -4.48 5.90
C LYS A 52 21.18 -6.01 5.81
N ALA A 53 20.87 -6.56 4.64
CA ALA A 53 21.01 -7.98 4.36
C ALA A 53 22.46 -8.35 3.94
N PRO A 54 22.83 -9.65 3.94
CA PRO A 54 24.18 -10.10 3.58
C PRO A 54 24.59 -9.72 2.15
N ASN A 55 23.63 -9.74 1.22
CA ASN A 55 23.80 -9.31 -0.17
C ASN A 55 23.96 -7.78 -0.34
N GLY A 56 23.92 -7.02 0.77
CA GLY A 56 24.06 -5.57 0.78
C GLY A 56 22.77 -4.78 0.55
N SER A 57 21.65 -5.43 0.27
CA SER A 57 20.34 -4.77 0.16
C SER A 57 19.91 -4.20 1.53
N ARG A 58 19.01 -3.20 1.49
CA ARG A 58 18.45 -2.58 2.68
C ARG A 58 16.95 -2.83 2.73
N ILE A 59 16.45 -3.16 3.92
CA ILE A 59 15.05 -3.55 4.15
C ILE A 59 14.48 -2.65 5.24
N VAL A 60 13.22 -2.27 5.13
CA VAL A 60 12.48 -1.54 6.18
C VAL A 60 11.37 -2.44 6.70
N SER A 61 11.19 -2.47 8.01
CA SER A 61 10.11 -3.17 8.70
C SER A 61 9.51 -2.27 9.78
N ASP A 62 8.24 -2.50 10.07
CA ASP A 62 7.45 -1.90 11.14
C ASP A 62 7.70 -2.54 12.52
N HIS A 63 8.43 -3.67 12.56
CA HIS A 63 8.79 -4.37 13.79
C HIS A 63 10.24 -4.85 13.76
N ALA A 64 10.76 -5.24 14.92
CA ALA A 64 12.10 -5.76 15.03
C ALA A 64 12.18 -7.20 14.49
N LEU A 65 13.00 -7.42 13.45
CA LEU A 65 13.29 -8.73 12.90
C LEU A 65 14.43 -9.40 13.70
N GLY A 66 14.17 -10.62 14.21
CA GLY A 66 15.12 -11.41 15.00
C GLY A 66 16.11 -12.27 14.20
N ASN A 67 16.27 -12.03 12.90
CA ASN A 67 17.12 -12.85 12.04
C ASN A 67 18.60 -12.43 12.14
N LYS A 68 19.49 -13.35 12.53
CA LYS A 68 20.94 -13.13 12.65
C LYS A 68 21.61 -12.65 11.35
N SER A 69 21.05 -12.99 10.20
CA SER A 69 21.57 -12.59 8.89
C SER A 69 21.30 -11.12 8.56
N LEU A 70 20.41 -10.45 9.30
CA LEU A 70 20.07 -9.05 9.08
C LEU A 70 20.76 -8.17 10.11
N LYS A 71 21.56 -7.21 9.63
CA LYS A 71 22.20 -6.22 10.50
C LYS A 71 21.28 -5.01 10.66
N LEU A 72 20.78 -4.76 11.87
CA LEU A 72 20.03 -3.55 12.17
C LEU A 72 20.91 -2.32 11.92
N MET A 73 20.45 -1.42 11.06
CA MET A 73 21.12 -0.15 10.78
C MET A 73 20.58 0.97 11.66
N ARG A 74 19.25 1.09 11.77
CA ARG A 74 18.60 2.20 12.49
C ARG A 74 17.14 1.86 12.82
N ALA A 75 16.69 2.25 14.01
CA ALA A 75 15.27 2.43 14.31
C ALA A 75 14.93 3.93 14.31
N THR A 76 13.86 4.34 13.62
CA THR A 76 13.45 5.75 13.45
C THR A 76 11.94 5.86 13.35
N GLN A 77 11.35 6.89 13.97
CA GLN A 77 9.93 7.20 13.80
C GLN A 77 9.66 8.06 12.56
N SER A 78 10.71 8.63 11.95
CA SER A 78 10.59 9.44 10.73
C SER A 78 10.70 8.58 9.47
N PRO A 79 9.65 8.52 8.62
CA PRO A 79 9.70 7.85 7.32
C PRO A 79 10.76 8.45 6.39
N LYS A 80 10.98 9.77 6.48
CA LYS A 80 11.98 10.47 5.65
C LYS A 80 13.40 9.97 5.93
N VAL A 81 13.73 9.77 7.21
CA VAL A 81 15.04 9.22 7.61
C VAL A 81 15.18 7.77 7.14
N ALA A 82 14.14 6.96 7.28
CA ALA A 82 14.13 5.59 6.77
C ALA A 82 14.35 5.55 5.24
N GLY A 83 13.65 6.39 4.48
CA GLY A 83 13.79 6.51 3.03
C GLY A 83 15.18 6.98 2.59
N GLN A 84 15.78 7.95 3.27
CA GLN A 84 17.16 8.37 3.00
C GLN A 84 18.17 7.24 3.27
N LEU A 85 17.95 6.48 4.33
CA LEU A 85 18.76 5.30 4.64
C LEU A 85 18.58 4.20 3.59
N LEU A 86 17.42 4.05 2.96
CA LEU A 86 17.29 3.16 1.80
C LEU A 86 18.07 3.68 0.59
N ALA A 87 17.92 4.96 0.27
CA ALA A 87 18.49 5.58 -0.94
C ALA A 87 20.02 5.66 -0.92
N LYS A 88 20.65 5.88 0.24
CA LYS A 88 22.11 6.18 0.35
C LYS A 88 23.07 5.06 -0.10
N LYS A 89 22.59 3.82 -0.26
CA LYS A 89 23.44 2.65 -0.62
C LYS A 89 22.62 1.46 -1.10
N ALA A 90 21.41 1.66 -1.61
CA ALA A 90 20.90 0.66 -2.53
C ALA A 90 21.95 0.63 -3.66
N PRO A 91 22.64 -0.50 -3.94
CA PRO A 91 23.39 -0.58 -5.17
C PRO A 91 22.42 -0.10 -6.25
N LYS A 92 22.83 0.82 -7.13
CA LYS A 92 22.23 0.84 -8.46
C LYS A 92 22.48 -0.57 -8.95
N GLN A 93 21.52 -1.46 -8.72
CA GLN A 93 21.56 -2.81 -9.21
C GLN A 93 21.51 -2.52 -10.70
N LYS A 94 22.70 -2.48 -11.31
CA LYS A 94 22.86 -2.63 -12.74
C LYS A 94 22.28 -4.01 -12.97
N TYR A 95 20.96 -4.10 -13.07
CA TYR A 95 20.30 -5.22 -13.71
C TYR A 95 20.91 -5.19 -15.11
N SER A 96 22.00 -5.95 -15.26
CA SER A 96 22.84 -6.02 -16.45
C SER A 96 22.17 -6.80 -17.57
N PHE A 97 20.95 -7.29 -17.34
CA PHE A 97 20.00 -7.42 -18.43
C PHE A 97 19.73 -6.02 -18.96
N ARG A 98 20.48 -5.63 -20.00
CA ARG A 98 19.95 -4.74 -21.03
C ARG A 98 18.58 -5.31 -21.39
N ARG A 99 17.52 -4.77 -20.78
CA ARG A 99 16.14 -5.16 -21.03
C ARG A 99 15.90 -4.82 -22.48
N ASN A 100 16.13 -5.79 -23.35
CA ASN A 100 15.89 -5.64 -24.75
C ASN A 100 14.38 -5.68 -24.92
N HIS A 101 13.75 -4.52 -24.76
CA HIS A 101 12.30 -4.35 -24.89
C HIS A 101 11.80 -4.66 -26.31
N LYS A 102 12.71 -4.96 -27.24
CA LYS A 102 12.42 -5.41 -28.61
C LYS A 102 12.65 -6.92 -28.79
N ALA A 103 13.29 -7.62 -27.85
CA ALA A 103 13.62 -9.05 -27.98
C ALA A 103 12.38 -9.92 -28.22
N TYR A 104 11.24 -9.50 -27.68
CA TYR A 104 9.98 -10.24 -27.77
C TYR A 104 8.98 -9.60 -28.73
N ASP A 105 9.35 -8.58 -29.51
CA ASP A 105 8.41 -7.87 -30.40
C ASP A 105 7.82 -8.80 -31.47
N THR A 106 8.62 -9.72 -32.00
CA THR A 106 8.16 -10.72 -32.98
C THR A 106 7.18 -11.70 -32.32
N LEU A 107 7.55 -12.24 -31.16
CA LEU A 107 6.70 -13.18 -30.40
C LEU A 107 5.37 -12.53 -29.99
N ILE A 108 5.41 -11.30 -29.49
CA ILE A 108 4.22 -10.54 -29.13
C ILE A 108 3.31 -10.36 -30.36
N LYS A 109 3.86 -9.97 -31.51
CA LYS A 109 3.09 -9.84 -32.74
C LYS A 109 2.46 -11.16 -33.17
N GLN A 110 3.19 -12.28 -33.08
CA GLN A 110 2.69 -13.60 -33.44
C GLN A 110 1.52 -14.02 -32.54
N ALA A 111 1.68 -13.93 -31.21
CA ALA A 111 0.62 -14.26 -30.26
C ALA A 111 -0.61 -13.34 -30.45
N SER A 112 -0.38 -12.04 -30.65
CA SER A 112 -1.42 -11.05 -30.93
C SER A 112 -2.25 -11.36 -32.17
N ILE A 113 -1.62 -11.82 -33.26
CA ILE A 113 -2.32 -12.22 -34.48
C ILE A 113 -3.19 -13.45 -34.22
N VAL A 114 -2.67 -14.44 -33.49
CA VAL A 114 -3.38 -15.70 -33.22
C VAL A 114 -4.64 -15.47 -32.39
N TYR A 115 -4.57 -14.61 -31.38
CA TYR A 115 -5.67 -14.38 -30.43
C TYR A 115 -6.44 -13.07 -30.67
N SER A 116 -6.17 -12.35 -31.77
CA SER A 116 -6.81 -11.07 -32.10
C SER A 116 -6.70 -10.01 -30.99
N VAL A 117 -5.54 -9.89 -30.34
CA VAL A 117 -5.26 -8.90 -29.27
C VAL A 117 -4.25 -7.86 -29.75
N ASP A 118 -4.43 -6.58 -29.38
CA ASP A 118 -3.48 -5.52 -29.73
C ASP A 118 -2.05 -5.83 -29.18
N PRO A 119 -1.02 -5.90 -30.05
CA PRO A 119 0.36 -6.14 -29.60
C PRO A 119 0.91 -5.07 -28.66
N ALA A 120 0.40 -3.84 -28.72
CA ALA A 120 0.78 -2.79 -27.78
C ALA A 120 0.32 -3.12 -26.35
N LEU A 121 -0.88 -3.71 -26.21
CA LEU A 121 -1.42 -4.15 -24.92
C LEU A 121 -0.59 -5.28 -24.33
N VAL A 122 -0.33 -6.34 -25.10
CA VAL A 122 0.49 -7.48 -24.65
C VAL A 122 1.88 -7.01 -24.19
N LYS A 123 2.50 -6.11 -24.97
CA LYS A 123 3.80 -5.52 -24.62
C LYS A 123 3.75 -4.67 -23.35
N ALA A 124 2.67 -3.93 -23.14
CA ALA A 124 2.48 -3.14 -21.93
C ALA A 124 2.35 -4.03 -20.69
N ILE A 125 1.57 -5.11 -20.78
CA ILE A 125 1.40 -6.10 -19.71
C ILE A 125 2.74 -6.75 -19.38
N MET A 126 3.44 -7.31 -20.37
CA MET A 126 4.77 -7.92 -20.18
C MET A 126 5.76 -6.99 -19.48
N ARG A 127 5.71 -5.70 -19.79
CA ARG A 127 6.56 -4.69 -19.15
C ARG A 127 6.21 -4.49 -17.67
N VAL A 128 4.94 -4.50 -17.31
CA VAL A 128 4.47 -4.34 -15.93
C VAL A 128 4.76 -5.59 -15.11
N GLU A 129 4.55 -6.77 -15.68
CA GLU A 129 4.64 -8.06 -14.99
C GLU A 129 6.08 -8.45 -14.66
N SER A 130 6.98 -8.42 -15.65
CA SER A 130 8.35 -8.92 -15.49
C SER A 130 9.43 -7.91 -15.89
N ALA A 131 9.04 -6.78 -16.47
CA ALA A 131 9.94 -5.87 -17.17
C ALA A 131 10.81 -6.59 -18.22
N PHE A 132 10.21 -7.51 -18.99
CA PHE A 132 10.88 -8.34 -20.01
C PHE A 132 11.93 -9.31 -19.45
N ASN A 133 11.72 -9.82 -18.23
CA ASN A 133 12.58 -10.83 -17.64
C ASN A 133 11.94 -12.23 -17.76
N PRO A 134 12.45 -13.11 -18.63
CA PRO A 134 11.86 -14.44 -18.81
C PRO A 134 12.06 -15.36 -17.60
N ARG A 135 12.92 -15.00 -16.64
CA ARG A 135 13.17 -15.76 -15.41
C ARG A 135 12.62 -15.07 -14.17
N ALA A 136 11.63 -14.21 -14.32
CA ALA A 136 11.01 -13.54 -13.18
C ALA A 136 10.15 -14.52 -12.39
N THR A 137 10.30 -14.50 -11.07
CA THR A 137 9.47 -15.29 -10.15
C THR A 137 8.96 -14.39 -9.03
N SER A 138 7.64 -14.36 -8.80
CA SER A 138 7.05 -13.60 -7.69
C SER A 138 7.07 -14.39 -6.38
N HIS A 139 6.86 -13.70 -5.26
CA HIS A 139 6.72 -14.33 -3.93
C HIS A 139 5.53 -15.30 -3.85
N LYS A 140 4.52 -15.14 -4.72
CA LYS A 140 3.34 -16.01 -4.78
C LYS A 140 3.54 -17.20 -5.75
N GLY A 141 4.69 -17.29 -6.41
CA GLY A 141 5.00 -18.36 -7.36
C GLY A 141 4.66 -18.05 -8.83
N ALA A 142 4.22 -16.84 -9.15
CA ALA A 142 4.05 -16.40 -10.55
C ALA A 142 5.39 -16.49 -11.31
N ALA A 143 5.39 -16.95 -12.56
CA ALA A 143 6.63 -17.18 -13.31
C ALA A 143 6.60 -16.61 -14.74
N GLY A 144 7.79 -16.21 -15.22
CA GLY A 144 8.05 -15.86 -16.61
C GLY A 144 7.67 -14.43 -16.99
N LEU A 145 7.60 -14.18 -18.30
CA LEU A 145 7.42 -12.86 -18.90
C LEU A 145 6.09 -12.19 -18.53
N MET A 146 5.04 -13.00 -18.45
CA MET A 146 3.65 -12.61 -18.21
C MET A 146 3.17 -13.02 -16.80
N GLN A 147 4.08 -13.50 -15.94
CA GLN A 147 3.79 -13.87 -14.55
C GLN A 147 2.62 -14.86 -14.41
N LEU A 148 2.63 -15.95 -15.18
CA LEU A 148 1.64 -17.02 -15.10
C LEU A 148 1.73 -17.78 -13.78
N MET A 149 0.58 -18.19 -13.24
CA MET A 149 0.53 -19.09 -12.08
C MET A 149 0.84 -20.53 -12.51
N PRO A 150 1.54 -21.32 -11.66
CA PRO A 150 1.81 -22.72 -11.95
C PRO A 150 0.53 -23.53 -12.22
N ALA A 151 -0.56 -23.26 -11.50
CA ALA A 151 -1.85 -23.90 -11.71
C ALA A 151 -2.39 -23.68 -13.14
N THR A 152 -2.25 -22.46 -13.67
CA THR A 152 -2.65 -22.15 -15.06
C THR A 152 -1.76 -22.90 -16.05
N ALA A 153 -0.44 -22.96 -15.82
CA ALA A 153 0.45 -23.72 -16.69
C ALA A 153 0.11 -25.22 -16.72
N GLU A 154 -0.27 -25.79 -15.58
CA GLU A 154 -0.72 -27.18 -15.47
C GLU A 154 -2.01 -27.45 -16.26
N GLU A 155 -3.01 -26.55 -16.18
CA GLU A 155 -4.24 -26.64 -16.97
C GLU A 155 -3.98 -26.65 -18.50
N TYR A 156 -2.91 -25.97 -18.94
CA TYR A 156 -2.51 -25.91 -20.34
C TYR A 156 -1.42 -26.94 -20.73
N GLY A 157 -0.99 -27.80 -19.81
CA GLY A 157 -0.01 -28.85 -20.09
C GLY A 157 1.41 -28.34 -20.43
N VAL A 158 1.80 -27.20 -19.86
CA VAL A 158 3.12 -26.58 -20.06
C VAL A 158 4.21 -27.33 -19.30
N GLU A 159 5.28 -27.68 -20.00
CA GLU A 159 6.46 -28.31 -19.38
C GLU A 159 7.41 -27.28 -18.76
N ASP A 160 7.59 -26.12 -19.40
CA ASP A 160 8.45 -25.04 -18.91
C ASP A 160 7.73 -23.68 -18.92
N ILE A 161 7.22 -23.27 -17.76
CA ILE A 161 6.55 -21.97 -17.57
C ILE A 161 7.48 -20.76 -17.81
N TYR A 162 8.81 -20.96 -17.82
CA TYR A 162 9.79 -19.93 -18.13
C TYR A 162 10.11 -19.84 -19.63
N ASN A 163 9.61 -20.78 -20.46
CA ASN A 163 9.70 -20.69 -21.90
C ASN A 163 8.94 -19.42 -22.37
N PRO A 164 9.62 -18.45 -23.00
CA PRO A 164 8.98 -17.20 -23.43
C PRO A 164 7.77 -17.39 -24.33
N GLU A 165 7.82 -18.36 -25.25
CA GLU A 165 6.77 -18.60 -26.24
C GLU A 165 5.51 -19.11 -25.55
N GLU A 166 5.59 -20.22 -24.82
CA GLU A 166 4.47 -20.79 -24.08
C GLU A 166 3.89 -19.79 -23.08
N ASN A 167 4.75 -19.08 -22.34
CA ASN A 167 4.33 -18.10 -21.35
C ASN A 167 3.53 -16.93 -21.96
N VAL A 168 3.92 -16.46 -23.15
CA VAL A 168 3.19 -15.41 -23.87
C VAL A 168 1.91 -15.94 -24.51
N TYR A 169 1.98 -17.10 -25.17
CA TYR A 169 0.82 -17.67 -25.86
C TYR A 169 -0.32 -18.01 -24.91
N ILE A 170 -0.02 -18.52 -23.71
CA ILE A 170 -1.05 -18.85 -22.72
C ILE A 170 -1.60 -17.60 -22.05
N ALA A 171 -0.76 -16.60 -21.78
CA ALA A 171 -1.21 -15.38 -21.15
C ALA A 171 -2.13 -14.52 -22.04
N VAL A 172 -2.04 -14.67 -23.36
CA VAL A 172 -2.85 -13.91 -24.32
C VAL A 172 -4.15 -14.64 -24.71
N ARG A 173 -4.23 -15.95 -24.47
CA ARG A 173 -5.37 -16.82 -24.79
C ARG A 173 -6.56 -16.56 -23.87
#